data_AF-A0A1F8N274-F1
#
_entry.id   AF-A0A1F8N274-F1
#
_cell.length_a   1.000
_cell.length_b   1.000
_cell.length_c   1.000
_cell.angle_alpha   90.00
_cell.angle_beta   90.00
_cell.angle_gamma   90.00
#
_symmetry.space_group_name_H-M   'P 1'
#
loop_
_entity.id
_entity.type
_entity.pdbx_description
1 polymer ?
#
loop_
_entity_poly.entity_id
_entity_poly.type
_entity_poly.pdbx_seq_one_letter_code
_entity_poly.pdbx_strand_id
1 'polypeptide(L)' 'MARIFIVDGTEYPDPGPEVTPDQFKQMMAGFLPEMATAEMTESKQGEDTVYHFRKRVGVKG' A
#
# COMPACT_ATOMS: atom_id res chain seq x y z
N MET A 1 16.33 -8.17 1.08
CA MET A 1 15.42 -7.43 0.19
C MET A 1 14.02 -8.02 0.28
N ALA A 2 13.27 -7.58 1.28
CA ALA A 2 11.84 -7.81 1.42
C ALA A 2 11.07 -6.57 0.92
N ARG A 3 9.85 -6.79 0.43
CA ARG A 3 8.91 -5.71 0.12
C ARG A 3 7.88 -5.67 1.23
N ILE A 4 7.78 -4.50 1.88
CA ILE A 4 6.88 -4.30 2.99
C ILE A 4 5.75 -3.40 2.52
N PHE A 5 4.50 -3.85 2.68
CA PHE A 5 3.32 -3.10 2.28
C PHE A 5 2.62 -2.60 3.53
N ILE A 6 2.52 -1.28 3.69
CA ILE A 6 1.89 -0.64 4.84
C ILE A 6 0.66 0.12 4.37
N VAL A 7 -0.52 -0.31 4.79
CA VAL A 7 -1.79 0.38 4.50
C VAL A 7 -2.28 1.05 5.77
N ASP A 8 -2.28 2.38 5.77
CA ASP A 8 -2.80 3.19 6.90
C ASP A 8 -2.20 2.78 8.27
N GLY A 9 -0.90 2.48 8.28
CA GLY A 9 -0.16 2.03 9.47
C GLY A 9 -0.27 0.53 9.78
N THR A 10 -1.06 -0.22 9.01
CA THR A 10 -1.13 -1.69 9.13
C THR A 10 -0.19 -2.34 8.12
N GLU A 11 0.71 -3.19 8.60
CA GLU A 11 1.59 -3.99 7.76
C GLU A 11 0.85 -5.21 7.16
N TYR A 12 1.09 -5.44 5.88
CA TYR A 12 0.56 -6.56 5.12
C TYR A 12 1.72 -7.43 4.60
N PRO A 13 1.52 -8.77 4.57
CA PRO A 13 2.51 -9.67 3.99
C PRO A 13 2.70 -9.36 2.51
N ASP A 14 3.93 -9.60 2.00
CA ASP A 14 4.23 -9.48 0.59
C ASP A 14 3.31 -10.42 -0.22
N PRO A 15 2.48 -9.91 -1.15
CA PRO A 15 1.59 -10.72 -1.98
C PRO A 15 2.32 -11.61 -3.01
N GLY A 16 3.64 -11.50 -3.12
CA GLY A 16 4.48 -12.27 -4.02
C GLY A 16 5.03 -11.43 -5.17
N PRO A 17 6.20 -11.79 -5.72
CA PRO A 17 7.00 -10.93 -6.62
C PRO A 17 6.29 -10.58 -7.94
N GLU A 18 5.29 -11.38 -8.33
CA GLU A 18 4.44 -11.14 -9.51
C GLU A 18 3.43 -9.99 -9.31
N VAL A 19 3.14 -9.62 -8.07
CA VAL A 19 2.21 -8.55 -7.72
C VAL A 19 2.96 -7.25 -7.57
N THR A 20 2.55 -6.24 -8.33
CA THR A 20 3.07 -4.87 -8.22
C THR A 20 2.37 -4.10 -7.10
N PRO A 21 2.99 -3.04 -6.55
CA PRO A 21 2.34 -2.20 -5.55
C PRO A 21 0.98 -1.62 -5.96
N ASP A 22 0.81 -1.27 -7.24
CA ASP A 22 -0.49 -0.81 -7.75
C ASP A 22 -1.51 -1.94 -7.85
N GLN A 23 -1.10 -3.15 -8.23
CA GLN A 23 -1.99 -4.32 -8.21
C GLN A 23 -2.42 -4.65 -6.78
N PHE A 24 -1.50 -4.63 -5.81
CA PHE A 24 -1.82 -4.78 -4.40
C PHE A 24 -2.85 -3.73 -3.95
N LYS A 25 -2.68 -2.47 -4.35
CA LYS A 25 -3.65 -1.40 -4.08
C LYS A 25 -5.04 -1.71 -4.65
N GLN A 26 -5.12 -2.21 -5.88
CA GLN A 26 -6.40 -2.61 -6.50
C GLN A 26 -7.03 -3.83 -5.81
N MET A 27 -6.24 -4.82 -5.40
CA MET A 27 -6.72 -5.96 -4.63
C MET A 27 -7.30 -5.52 -3.28
N MET A 28 -6.59 -4.63 -2.58
CA MET A 28 -7.06 -4.04 -1.33
C MET A 28 -8.29 -3.17 -1.53
N ALA A 29 -8.45 -2.51 -2.68
CA ALA A 29 -9.64 -1.71 -3.00
C ALA A 29 -10.94 -2.52 -3.05
N GLY A 30 -10.87 -3.84 -3.30
CA GLY A 30 -12.02 -4.74 -3.19
C GLY A 30 -12.54 -4.92 -1.76
N PHE A 31 -11.68 -4.71 -0.76
CA PHE A 31 -12.03 -4.81 0.66
C PHE A 31 -12.17 -3.44 1.35
N LEU A 32 -11.34 -2.49 0.94
CA LEU A 32 -11.22 -1.13 1.46
C LEU A 32 -11.37 -0.16 0.28
N PRO A 33 -12.59 0.28 -0.07
CA PRO A 33 -12.85 1.11 -1.25
C PRO A 33 -11.96 2.37 -1.32
N GLU A 34 -11.56 2.92 -0.18
CA GLU A 34 -10.68 4.07 -0.08
C GLU A 34 -9.24 3.82 -0.58
N MET A 35 -8.85 2.55 -0.75
CA MET A 35 -7.57 2.18 -1.37
C MET A 35 -7.54 2.47 -2.87
N ALA A 36 -8.68 2.49 -3.54
CA ALA A 36 -8.75 2.81 -4.97
C ALA A 36 -8.15 4.18 -5.29
N THR A 37 -8.26 5.14 -4.35
CA THR A 37 -7.75 6.51 -4.46
C THR A 37 -6.61 6.80 -3.48
N ALA A 38 -6.07 5.77 -2.82
CA ALA A 38 -4.97 5.92 -1.88
C ALA A 38 -3.70 6.41 -2.59
N GLU A 39 -2.99 7.29 -1.91
CA GLU A 39 -1.66 7.72 -2.33
C GLU A 39 -0.65 6.67 -1.90
N MET A 40 0.23 6.29 -2.82
CA MET A 40 1.33 5.38 -2.57
C MET A 40 2.63 6.18 -2.49
N THR A 41 3.40 5.98 -1.42
CA THR A 41 4.77 6.48 -1.32
C THR A 41 5.73 5.31 -1.13
N GLU A 42 6.84 5.35 -1.85
CA GLU A 42 7.93 4.39 -1.69
C GLU A 42 8.97 4.98 -0.74
N SER A 43 9.45 4.17 0.20
CA SER A 43 10.62 4.47 1.00
C SER A 43 11.56 3.27 1.04
N LYS A 44 12.85 3.53 1.23
CA LYS A 44 13.85 2.49 1.42
C LYS A 44 14.26 2.42 2.89
N GLN A 45 14.21 1.24 3.47
CA GLN A 45 14.71 0.97 4.82
C GLN A 45 15.82 -0.08 4.72
N GLY A 46 17.07 0.39 4.72
CA GLY A 46 18.21 -0.48 4.50
C GLY A 46 18.17 -1.12 3.11
N GLU A 47 18.06 -2.46 3.07
CA GLU A 47 17.93 -3.24 1.84
C GLU A 47 16.48 -3.51 1.43
N ASP A 48 15.51 -3.10 2.25
CA ASP A 48 14.10 -3.39 2.04
C ASP A 48 13.36 -2.19 1.44
N THR A 49 12.36 -2.47 0.62
CA THR A 49 11.51 -1.45 0.00
C THR A 49 10.17 -1.45 0.70
N VAL A 50 9.79 -0.29 1.23
CA VAL A 50 8.54 -0.11 1.97
C VAL A 50 7.58 0.75 1.15
N TYR A 51 6.43 0.19 0.85
CA TYR A 51 5.34 0.86 0.15
C TYR A 51 4.28 1.29 1.16
N HIS A 52 4.15 2.59 1.37
CA HIS A 52 3.12 3.16 2.23
C HIS A 52 1.92 3.58 1.39
N PHE A 53 0.75 3.03 1.71
CA PHE A 53 -0.53 3.40 1.14
C PHE A 53 -1.30 4.21 2.17
N ARG A 54 -1.52 5.48 1.87
CA ARG A 54 -2.31 6.39 2.70
C ARG A 54 -3.65 6.63 2.04
N LYS A 55 -4.71 6.25 2.75
CA LYS A 55 -6.09 6.48 2.34
C LYS A 55 -6.33 7.98 2.20
N ARG A 56 -6.95 8.42 1.11
CA ARG A 56 -7.50 9.76 1.02
C ARG A 56 -8.78 9.77 1.84
N VAL A 57 -8.67 10.03 3.14
CA VAL A 57 -9.84 10.32 3.97
C VAL A 57 -10.42 11.60 3.39
N GLY A 58 -11.60 11.52 2.78
CA GLY A 58 -12.28 12.69 2.25
C GLY A 58 -12.38 13.73 3.37
N VAL A 59 -11.69 14.85 3.22
CA VAL A 59 -11.95 16.03 4.04
C VAL A 59 -13.35 16.49 3.68
N LYS A 60 -14.34 16.00 4.43
CA LYS A 60 -15.65 16.59 4.47
C LYS A 60 -15.53 17.84 5.36
N GLY A 61 -15.00 18.90 4.76
CA GLY A 61 -14.94 20.25 5.31
C GLY A 61 -15.74 21.18 4.43
#